data_AF-A0A353M2I5-F1
#
_entry.id   AF-A0A353M2I5-F1
#
_cell.length_a   1.000
_cell.length_b   1.000
_cell.length_c   1.000
_cell.angle_alpha   90.00
_cell.angle_beta   90.00
_cell.angle_gamma   90.00
#
_symmetry.space_group_name_H-M   'P 1'
#
loop_
_entity.id
_entity.type
_entity.pdbx_description
1 polymer ?
#
loop_
_entity_poly.entity_id
_entity_poly.type
_entity_poly.pdbx_seq_one_letter_code
_entity_poly.pdbx_strand_id
1 'polypeptide(L)'
;MYRIDMKDYPEEALREALLNVLVHRDYAYGASAQISIFDDRIEFLSIGGLVKGITLSDIMLGTSVTRNERLANIFYRLTLIGAYGAGVPKILKSYKESIMQPKFEVTDNAFKITLPNQNEQTPYGDRPPDEMRIIELLQKESPLKRKDIEKELQVSQTMAGRILKAMVGKRLLEVIGRGRNTAYVLRKER
;
A
#
# COMPACT_ATOMS: atom_id res chain seq x y z
N MET A 1 -18.01 27.23 -11.31
CA MET A 1 -16.89 26.26 -11.21
C MET A 1 -16.65 26.05 -9.72
N TYR A 2 -16.88 24.84 -9.21
CA TYR A 2 -16.67 24.52 -7.79
C TYR A 2 -15.26 23.99 -7.59
N ARG A 3 -14.57 24.41 -6.53
CA ARG A 3 -13.30 23.84 -6.10
C ARG A 3 -13.60 22.65 -5.19
N ILE A 4 -13.05 21.49 -5.53
CA ILE A 4 -13.08 20.29 -4.69
C ILE A 4 -11.66 20.09 -4.19
N ASP A 5 -11.42 20.32 -2.89
CA ASP A 5 -10.13 20.01 -2.28
C ASP A 5 -10.09 18.52 -1.95
N MET A 6 -9.20 17.77 -2.62
CA MET A 6 -8.91 16.38 -2.29
C MET A 6 -7.61 16.33 -1.48
N LYS A 7 -7.63 15.65 -0.34
CA LYS A 7 -6.42 15.45 0.48
C LYS A 7 -5.49 14.47 -0.22
N ASP A 8 -4.19 14.80 -0.27
CA ASP A 8 -3.15 13.94 -0.86
C ASP A 8 -3.00 12.60 -0.12
N TYR A 9 -3.26 12.60 1.20
CA TYR A 9 -3.17 11.41 2.04
C TYR A 9 -4.38 11.30 2.96
N PRO A 10 -4.86 10.06 3.26
CA PRO A 10 -5.85 9.86 4.30
C PRO A 10 -5.31 10.31 5.65
N GLU A 11 -6.03 11.21 6.31
CA GLU A 11 -5.62 11.79 7.59
C GLU A 11 -5.41 10.72 8.67
N GLU A 12 -6.27 9.70 8.70
CA GLU A 12 -6.13 8.57 9.62
C GLU A 12 -4.83 7.80 9.39
N ALA A 13 -4.47 7.51 8.13
CA ALA A 13 -3.25 6.81 7.82
C ALA A 13 -1.99 7.62 8.17
N LEU A 14 -2.00 8.92 7.89
CA LEU A 14 -0.90 9.82 8.25
C LEU A 14 -0.70 9.87 9.76
N ARG A 15 -1.78 10.01 10.52
CA ARG A 15 -1.77 10.01 11.99
C ARG A 15 -1.23 8.71 12.54
N GLU A 16 -1.74 7.57 12.07
CA GLU A 16 -1.31 6.25 12.56
C GLU A 16 0.16 5.96 12.20
N ALA A 17 0.63 6.36 11.01
CA ALA A 17 2.04 6.21 10.63
C ALA A 17 2.98 7.06 11.50
N LEU A 18 2.60 8.32 11.76
CA LEU A 18 3.35 9.22 12.66
C LEU A 18 3.38 8.66 14.10
N LEU A 19 2.26 8.19 14.62
CA LEU A 19 2.22 7.62 15.97
C LEU A 19 3.02 6.32 16.04
N ASN A 20 3.00 5.50 14.99
CA ASN A 20 3.78 4.27 14.92
C ASN A 20 5.29 4.57 15.00
N VAL A 21 5.77 5.53 14.21
CA VAL A 21 7.20 5.92 14.21
C VAL A 21 7.65 6.48 15.56
N LEU A 22 6.76 7.13 16.31
CA LEU A 22 7.06 7.68 17.64
C LEU A 22 7.01 6.63 18.75
N VAL A 23 6.00 5.77 18.77
CA VAL A 23 5.77 4.82 19.88
C VAL A 23 6.68 3.59 19.77
N HIS A 24 6.95 3.10 18.56
CA HIS A 24 7.69 1.85 18.35
C HIS A 24 9.20 2.03 18.13
N ARG A 25 9.67 3.28 18.00
CA ARG A 25 11.10 3.62 17.89
C ARG A 25 11.89 3.06 19.06
N ASP A 26 13.11 2.59 18.76
CA ASP A 26 14.08 2.23 19.78
C ASP A 26 14.79 3.49 20.33
N TYR A 27 14.38 3.90 21.53
CA TYR A 27 14.92 5.06 22.22
C TYR A 27 16.27 4.80 22.90
N ALA A 28 16.79 3.57 22.88
CA ALA A 28 18.15 3.30 23.33
C ALA A 28 19.21 3.89 22.37
N TYR A 29 18.82 4.18 21.12
CA TYR A 29 19.67 4.79 20.11
C TYR A 29 19.37 6.28 19.95
N GLY A 30 20.41 7.09 19.72
CA GLY A 30 20.29 8.54 19.52
C GLY A 30 19.78 8.96 18.13
N ALA A 31 19.51 8.02 17.22
CA ALA A 31 19.16 8.32 15.83
C ALA A 31 17.69 8.71 15.67
N SER A 32 17.42 9.91 15.17
CA SER A 32 16.05 10.43 15.00
C SER A 32 15.14 9.54 14.16
N ALA A 33 13.83 9.60 14.41
CA ALA A 33 12.86 9.19 13.42
C ALA A 33 13.01 10.07 12.17
N GLN A 34 12.92 9.48 10.99
CA GLN A 34 13.04 10.19 9.72
C GLN A 34 11.69 10.17 9.02
N ILE A 35 11.27 11.35 8.55
CA ILE A 35 10.08 11.52 7.72
C ILE A 35 10.54 12.17 6.43
N SER A 36 10.43 11.43 5.33
CA SER A 36 10.81 11.91 4.00
C SER A 36 9.54 12.12 3.19
N ILE A 37 9.37 13.33 2.66
CA ILE A 37 8.23 13.70 1.81
C ILE A 37 8.76 13.80 0.39
N PHE A 38 8.18 13.01 -0.50
CA PHE A 38 8.38 13.05 -1.94
C PHE A 38 7.08 13.50 -2.58
N ASP A 39 7.12 13.78 -3.89
CA ASP A 39 5.91 14.12 -4.63
C ASP A 39 4.90 12.97 -4.52
N ASP A 40 5.34 11.73 -4.82
CA ASP A 40 4.50 10.55 -4.92
C ASP A 40 4.20 9.83 -3.60
N ARG A 41 4.88 10.15 -2.49
CA ARG A 41 4.76 9.40 -1.22
C ARG A 41 5.38 10.09 -0.02
N ILE A 42 4.97 9.66 1.17
CA ILE A 42 5.65 9.95 2.44
C ILE A 42 6.21 8.66 3.01
N GLU A 43 7.47 8.70 3.46
CA GLU A 43 8.13 7.60 4.14
C GLU A 43 8.39 7.95 5.60
N PHE A 44 7.95 7.07 6.52
CA PHE A 44 8.21 7.14 7.94
C PHE A 44 9.17 6.02 8.32
N LEU A 45 10.37 6.38 8.78
CA LEU A 45 11.43 5.45 9.14
C LEU A 45 11.79 5.60 10.62
N SER A 46 11.64 4.51 11.37
CA SER A 46 12.13 4.40 12.75
C SER A 46 13.28 3.41 12.85
N ILE A 47 14.24 3.74 13.71
CA ILE A 47 15.28 2.82 14.17
C ILE A 47 14.65 1.81 15.14
N GLY A 48 15.10 0.57 15.05
CA GLY A 48 14.57 -0.58 15.75
C GLY A 48 13.66 -1.40 14.83
N GLY A 49 14.04 -2.64 14.56
CA GLY A 49 13.25 -3.58 13.76
C GLY A 49 12.01 -4.07 14.51
N LEU A 50 11.64 -5.33 14.36
CA LEU A 50 10.54 -5.93 15.13
C LEU A 50 11.00 -6.38 16.52
N VAL A 51 10.06 -6.41 17.48
CA VAL A 51 10.32 -7.04 18.78
C VAL A 51 10.55 -8.54 18.54
N LYS A 52 11.52 -9.13 19.24
CA LYS A 52 11.89 -10.54 19.07
C LYS A 52 10.66 -11.44 19.19
N GLY A 53 10.45 -12.30 18.20
CA GLY A 53 9.30 -13.21 18.13
C GLY A 53 8.07 -12.64 17.42
N ILE A 54 8.11 -11.38 16.97
CA ILE A 54 7.07 -10.77 16.15
C ILE A 54 7.52 -10.69 14.71
N THR A 55 6.63 -11.10 13.80
CA THR A 55 6.83 -11.03 12.36
C THR A 55 6.01 -9.89 11.75
N LEU A 56 6.33 -9.51 10.51
CA LEU A 56 5.53 -8.54 9.78
C LEU A 56 4.10 -9.06 9.56
N SER A 57 3.94 -10.36 9.27
CA SER A 57 2.62 -10.99 9.15
C SER A 57 1.77 -10.85 10.41
N ASP A 58 2.36 -10.96 11.60
CA ASP A 58 1.62 -10.80 12.86
C ASP A 58 1.09 -9.37 13.00
N ILE A 59 1.89 -8.38 12.63
CA ILE A 59 1.49 -6.96 12.66
C ILE A 59 0.37 -6.69 11.65
N MET A 60 0.45 -7.28 10.46
CA MET A 60 -0.60 -7.14 9.44
C MET A 60 -1.93 -7.76 9.89
N LEU A 61 -1.90 -8.76 10.79
CA LEU A 61 -3.08 -9.33 11.45
C LEU A 61 -3.59 -8.51 12.65
N GLY A 62 -2.90 -7.43 13.01
CA GLY A 62 -3.26 -6.57 14.14
C GLY A 62 -2.53 -6.90 15.44
N THR A 63 -1.42 -7.62 15.41
CA THR A 63 -0.57 -7.79 16.59
C THR A 63 0.27 -6.54 16.81
N SER A 64 0.34 -6.05 18.05
CA SER A 64 1.19 -4.91 18.39
C SER A 64 1.91 -5.17 19.70
N VAL A 65 3.24 -5.28 19.61
CA VAL A 65 4.12 -5.32 20.77
C VAL A 65 5.00 -4.08 20.76
N THR A 66 5.08 -3.40 21.91
CA THR A 66 5.88 -2.19 22.08
C THR A 66 7.13 -2.51 22.89
N ARG A 67 8.26 -1.87 22.57
CA ARG A 67 9.50 -1.98 23.37
C ARG A 67 9.38 -1.24 24.69
N ASN A 68 8.64 -0.13 24.69
CA ASN A 68 8.47 0.75 25.84
C ASN A 68 6.98 0.86 26.18
N GLU A 69 6.50 -0.05 27.01
CA GLU A 69 5.10 -0.09 27.44
C GLU A 69 4.67 1.19 28.18
N ARG A 70 5.59 1.83 28.93
CA ARG A 70 5.30 3.07 29.64
C ARG A 70 5.01 4.21 28.66
N LEU A 71 5.84 4.34 27.62
CA LEU A 71 5.62 5.32 26.55
C LEU A 71 4.30 5.06 25.83
N ALA A 72 4.04 3.81 25.44
CA ALA A 72 2.78 3.47 24.79
C ALA A 72 1.56 3.76 25.69
N ASN A 73 1.66 3.49 27.00
CA ASN A 73 0.61 3.80 27.95
C ASN A 73 0.33 5.31 28.06
N ILE A 74 1.37 6.16 28.01
CA ILE A 74 1.21 7.62 27.97
C ILE A 74 0.41 8.03 26.74
N PHE A 75 0.80 7.57 25.54
CA PHE A 75 0.09 7.89 24.30
C PHE A 75 -1.36 7.39 24.31
N TYR A 76 -1.60 6.21 24.91
CA TYR A 76 -2.95 5.66 25.08
C TYR A 76 -3.81 6.54 26.00
N ARG A 77 -3.27 6.93 27.16
CA ARG A 77 -3.97 7.82 28.11
C ARG A 77 -4.24 9.21 27.57
N LEU A 78 -3.36 9.70 26.69
CA LEU A 78 -3.55 10.95 25.96
C LEU A 78 -4.54 10.82 24.79
N THR A 79 -5.15 9.65 24.59
CA THR A 79 -6.08 9.36 23.47
C THR A 79 -5.45 9.57 22.09
N LEU A 80 -4.12 9.50 22.01
CA LEU A 80 -3.39 9.65 20.76
C LEU A 80 -3.43 8.36 19.96
N ILE A 81 -3.22 7.21 20.63
CA ILE A 81 -3.33 5.87 20.06
C ILE A 81 -4.60 5.16 20.55
N GLY A 82 -5.18 4.31 19.70
CA GLY A 82 -6.34 3.49 20.04
C GLY A 82 -5.97 2.19 20.76
N ALA A 83 -6.79 1.14 20.57
CA ALA A 83 -6.43 -0.20 21.02
C ALA A 83 -5.10 -0.65 20.38
N TYR A 84 -4.25 -1.33 21.17
CA TYR A 84 -3.02 -1.91 20.67
C TYR A 84 -3.32 -2.80 19.45
N GLY A 85 -2.56 -2.62 18.37
CA GLY A 85 -2.73 -3.42 17.16
C GLY A 85 -3.64 -2.84 16.10
N ALA A 86 -4.37 -1.75 16.40
CA ALA A 86 -5.30 -1.16 15.45
C ALA A 86 -4.62 -0.28 14.37
N GLY A 87 -3.39 0.20 14.59
CA GLY A 87 -2.75 1.21 13.74
C GLY A 87 -2.53 0.76 12.29
N VAL A 88 -1.83 -0.37 12.08
CA VAL A 88 -1.58 -0.90 10.73
C VAL A 88 -2.87 -1.29 10.01
N PRO A 89 -3.83 -2.00 10.64
CA PRO A 89 -5.15 -2.25 10.04
C PRO A 89 -5.91 -0.98 9.63
N LYS A 90 -5.83 0.10 10.42
CA LYS A 90 -6.44 1.39 10.04
C LYS A 90 -5.78 2.00 8.82
N ILE A 91 -4.44 2.02 8.76
CA ILE A 91 -3.70 2.49 7.58
C ILE A 91 -4.16 1.71 6.34
N LEU A 92 -4.17 0.38 6.40
CA LEU A 92 -4.63 -0.46 5.29
C LEU A 92 -6.09 -0.17 4.91
N LYS A 93 -6.97 0.02 5.90
CA LYS A 93 -8.38 0.36 5.67
C LYS A 93 -8.54 1.71 4.98
N SER A 94 -7.75 2.73 5.35
CA SER A 94 -7.80 4.06 4.72
C SER A 94 -7.40 4.04 3.24
N TYR A 95 -6.59 3.06 2.83
CA TYR A 95 -6.17 2.86 1.44
C TYR A 95 -6.96 1.78 0.69
N LYS A 96 -8.01 1.20 1.28
CA LYS A 96 -8.72 0.04 0.70
C LYS A 96 -9.18 0.25 -0.75
N GLU A 97 -9.60 1.46 -1.10
CA GLU A 97 -10.08 1.83 -2.44
C GLU A 97 -9.02 2.55 -3.28
N SER A 98 -7.81 2.72 -2.74
CA SER A 98 -6.70 3.37 -3.44
C SER A 98 -6.01 2.41 -4.38
N ILE A 99 -5.63 2.91 -5.56
CA ILE A 99 -4.87 2.13 -6.54
C ILE A 99 -3.48 1.80 -6.00
N MET A 100 -2.86 2.75 -5.29
CA MET A 100 -1.58 2.54 -4.62
C MET A 100 -1.83 2.17 -3.16
N GLN A 101 -1.21 1.08 -2.73
CA GLN A 101 -1.31 0.58 -1.36
C GLN A 101 -0.08 0.98 -0.55
N PRO A 102 -0.23 1.23 0.76
CA PRO A 102 0.89 1.51 1.65
C PRO A 102 1.80 0.29 1.76
N LYS A 103 3.09 0.53 1.94
CA LYS A 103 4.11 -0.52 2.08
C LYS A 103 4.72 -0.49 3.46
N PHE A 104 5.03 -1.69 3.97
CA PHE A 104 5.67 -1.89 5.26
C PHE A 104 6.95 -2.70 5.02
N GLU A 105 8.08 -2.11 5.35
CA GLU A 105 9.39 -2.73 5.14
C GLU A 105 10.11 -2.84 6.49
N VAL A 106 10.69 -4.01 6.74
CA VAL A 106 11.37 -4.34 7.99
C VAL A 106 12.74 -4.90 7.70
N THR A 107 13.69 -4.46 8.52
CA THR A 107 14.98 -5.11 8.70
C THR A 107 15.17 -5.37 10.20
N ASP A 108 16.27 -6.00 10.58
CA ASP A 108 16.60 -6.23 11.99
C ASP A 108 16.68 -4.91 12.79
N ASN A 109 17.04 -3.81 12.12
CA ASN A 109 17.36 -2.54 12.77
C ASN A 109 16.45 -1.38 12.37
N ALA A 110 15.47 -1.59 11.51
CA ALA A 110 14.61 -0.52 11.03
C ALA A 110 13.21 -1.02 10.66
N PHE A 111 12.23 -0.15 10.86
CA PHE A 111 10.86 -0.29 10.41
C PHE A 111 10.48 0.93 9.57
N LYS A 112 9.96 0.71 8.37
CA LYS A 112 9.58 1.77 7.43
C LYS A 112 8.14 1.60 6.98
N ILE A 113 7.37 2.68 7.06
CA ILE A 113 6.02 2.80 6.50
C ILE A 113 6.08 3.76 5.33
N THR A 114 5.59 3.34 4.17
CA THR A 114 5.48 4.19 2.98
C THR A 114 4.02 4.40 2.65
N LEU A 115 3.56 5.65 2.68
CA LEU A 115 2.22 6.07 2.33
C LEU A 115 2.24 6.70 0.92
N PRO A 116 1.59 6.12 -0.09
CA PRO A 116 1.53 6.72 -1.41
C PRO A 116 0.56 7.90 -1.46
N ASN A 117 0.89 8.93 -2.22
CA ASN A 117 0.01 10.06 -2.48
C ASN A 117 -1.18 9.60 -3.35
N GLN A 118 -2.41 9.87 -2.91
CA GLN A 118 -3.64 9.49 -3.59
C GLN A 118 -3.95 10.37 -4.80
N ASN A 119 -3.37 11.59 -4.84
CA ASN A 119 -3.56 12.56 -5.91
C ASN A 119 -2.47 12.50 -6.98
N GLU A 120 -1.33 11.85 -6.68
CA GLU A 120 -0.31 11.59 -7.69
C GLU A 120 -0.88 10.66 -8.76
N GLN A 121 -0.60 10.96 -10.03
CA GLN A 121 -0.84 9.97 -11.07
C GLN A 121 -0.06 8.72 -10.69
N THR A 122 -0.76 7.59 -10.68
CA THR A 122 -0.13 6.29 -10.52
C THR A 122 1.08 6.18 -11.47
N PRO A 123 2.05 5.27 -11.25
CA PRO A 123 3.09 5.00 -12.28
C PRO A 123 2.47 4.64 -13.65
N TYR A 124 1.17 4.39 -13.66
CA TYR A 124 0.34 4.16 -14.81
C TYR A 124 -0.31 5.42 -15.41
N GLY A 125 -0.01 6.64 -14.97
CA GLY A 125 -0.59 7.87 -15.53
C GLY A 125 -2.12 7.96 -15.40
N ASP A 126 -2.71 8.94 -16.08
CA ASP A 126 -4.17 9.01 -16.27
C ASP A 126 -4.61 7.99 -17.32
N ARG A 127 -5.39 6.99 -16.91
CA ARG A 127 -5.79 5.86 -17.77
C ARG A 127 -7.29 5.58 -17.69
N PRO A 128 -7.87 5.00 -18.76
CA PRO A 128 -9.27 4.62 -18.76
C PRO A 128 -9.63 3.75 -17.55
N PRO A 129 -10.82 3.92 -16.95
CA PRO A 129 -11.23 3.17 -15.76
C PRO A 129 -11.07 1.65 -15.89
N ASP A 130 -11.35 1.10 -17.07
CA ASP A 130 -11.18 -0.34 -17.33
C ASP A 130 -9.72 -0.80 -17.26
N GLU A 131 -8.78 0.02 -17.77
CA GLU A 131 -7.34 -0.29 -17.70
C GLU A 131 -6.85 -0.24 -16.25
N MET A 132 -7.32 0.74 -15.47
CA MET A 132 -6.99 0.87 -14.05
C MET A 132 -7.52 -0.31 -13.22
N ARG A 133 -8.75 -0.76 -13.47
CA ARG A 133 -9.30 -1.95 -12.80
C ARG A 133 -8.53 -3.22 -13.13
N ILE A 134 -8.04 -3.38 -14.38
CA ILE A 134 -7.19 -4.52 -14.76
C ILE A 134 -5.85 -4.48 -14.02
N ILE A 135 -5.25 -3.29 -13.90
CA ILE A 135 -4.01 -3.10 -13.15
C ILE A 135 -4.23 -3.46 -11.68
N GLU A 136 -5.30 -2.96 -11.06
CA GLU A 136 -5.65 -3.25 -9.67
C GLU A 136 -5.83 -4.76 -9.43
N LEU A 137 -6.53 -5.44 -10.33
CA LEU A 137 -6.70 -6.90 -10.27
C LEU A 137 -5.36 -7.63 -10.32
N LEU A 138 -4.49 -7.26 -11.27
CA LEU A 138 -3.18 -7.88 -11.43
C LEU A 138 -2.22 -7.58 -10.27
N GLN A 139 -2.43 -6.50 -9.52
CA GLN A 139 -1.69 -6.23 -8.29
C GLN A 139 -2.15 -7.12 -7.13
N LYS A 140 -3.44 -7.45 -7.06
CA LYS A 140 -4.01 -8.35 -6.03
C LYS A 140 -3.73 -9.82 -6.32
N GLU A 141 -3.92 -10.23 -7.58
CA GLU A 141 -3.78 -11.61 -8.02
C GLU A 141 -3.13 -11.63 -9.42
N SER A 142 -2.00 -12.31 -9.56
CA SER A 142 -1.28 -12.44 -10.83
C SER A 142 -0.60 -13.81 -10.91
N PRO A 143 -0.59 -14.48 -12.08
CA PRO A 143 -1.09 -14.03 -13.39
C PRO A 143 -2.61 -14.23 -13.58
N LEU A 144 -3.27 -13.35 -14.34
CA LEU A 144 -4.70 -13.47 -14.65
C LEU A 144 -4.97 -13.94 -16.07
N LYS A 145 -6.00 -14.76 -16.25
CA LYS A 145 -6.49 -15.10 -17.59
C LYS A 145 -7.55 -14.10 -18.03
N ARG A 146 -7.75 -14.04 -19.34
CA ARG A 146 -8.79 -13.18 -19.93
C ARG A 146 -10.18 -13.45 -19.35
N LYS A 147 -10.51 -14.70 -19.03
CA LYS A 147 -11.80 -15.08 -18.41
C LYS A 147 -12.01 -14.45 -17.04
N ASP A 148 -10.96 -14.32 -16.25
CA ASP A 148 -11.03 -13.72 -14.91
C ASP A 148 -11.31 -12.21 -15.05
N ILE A 149 -10.65 -11.58 -16.01
CA ILE A 149 -10.82 -10.16 -16.37
C ILE A 149 -12.21 -9.87 -16.95
N GLU A 150 -12.73 -10.73 -17.83
CA GLU A 150 -14.10 -10.66 -18.35
C GLU A 150 -15.14 -10.68 -17.22
N LYS A 151 -14.97 -11.60 -16.26
CA LYS A 151 -15.88 -11.77 -15.13
C LYS A 151 -15.90 -10.56 -14.21
N GLU A 152 -14.72 -10.01 -13.89
CA GLU A 152 -14.62 -8.88 -12.97
C GLU A 152 -15.14 -7.57 -13.59
N LEU A 153 -14.76 -7.29 -14.84
CA LEU A 153 -15.18 -6.06 -15.52
C LEU A 153 -16.62 -6.15 -16.04
N GLN A 154 -17.23 -7.33 -16.06
CA GLN A 154 -18.55 -7.60 -16.65
C GLN A 154 -18.63 -7.19 -18.13
N VAL A 155 -17.59 -7.49 -18.90
CA VAL A 155 -17.50 -7.14 -20.32
C VAL A 155 -17.46 -8.39 -21.21
N SER A 156 -17.83 -8.23 -22.49
CA SER A 156 -17.77 -9.33 -23.46
C SER A 156 -16.33 -9.80 -23.74
N GLN A 157 -16.20 -11.04 -24.20
CA GLN A 157 -14.95 -11.61 -24.72
C GLN A 157 -14.16 -10.64 -25.60
N THR A 158 -14.88 -10.03 -26.55
CA THR A 158 -14.32 -9.17 -27.59
C THR A 158 -13.82 -7.86 -27.00
N MET A 159 -14.58 -7.27 -26.07
CA MET A 159 -14.18 -6.04 -25.39
C MET A 159 -12.96 -6.27 -24.50
N ALA A 160 -12.96 -7.32 -23.67
CA ALA A 160 -11.82 -7.70 -22.86
C ALA A 160 -10.57 -7.93 -23.71
N GLY A 161 -10.71 -8.65 -24.83
CA GLY A 161 -9.62 -8.89 -25.78
C GLY A 161 -9.07 -7.58 -26.37
N ARG A 162 -9.94 -6.61 -26.69
CA ARG A 162 -9.54 -5.30 -27.21
C ARG A 162 -8.74 -4.49 -26.18
N ILE A 163 -9.23 -4.43 -24.94
CA ILE A 163 -8.58 -3.69 -23.84
C ILE A 163 -7.21 -4.31 -23.54
N LEU A 164 -7.14 -5.63 -23.37
CA LEU A 164 -5.87 -6.32 -23.10
C LEU A 164 -4.85 -6.14 -24.23
N LYS A 165 -5.28 -6.23 -25.48
CA LYS A 165 -4.40 -5.97 -26.64
C LYS A 165 -3.87 -4.53 -26.62
N ALA A 166 -4.70 -3.55 -26.28
CA ALA A 166 -4.28 -2.16 -26.15
C ALA A 166 -3.27 -1.98 -25.01
N MET A 167 -3.51 -2.57 -23.83
CA MET A 167 -2.61 -2.49 -22.68
C MET A 167 -1.26 -3.18 -22.91
N VAL A 168 -1.25 -4.32 -23.62
CA VAL A 168 0.00 -4.97 -24.05
C VAL A 168 0.74 -4.08 -25.06
N GLY A 169 0.03 -3.46 -26.01
CA GLY A 169 0.61 -2.50 -26.96
C GLY A 169 1.23 -1.27 -26.26
N LYS A 170 0.58 -0.77 -25.21
CA LYS A 170 1.08 0.28 -24.33
C LYS A 170 2.20 -0.17 -23.38
N ARG A 171 2.66 -1.43 -23.47
CA ARG A 171 3.73 -2.01 -22.64
C ARG A 171 3.40 -2.08 -21.14
N LEU A 172 2.12 -2.07 -20.77
CA LEU A 172 1.68 -2.17 -19.36
C LEU A 172 1.61 -3.60 -18.87
N LEU A 173 1.27 -4.50 -19.78
CA LEU A 173 1.10 -5.92 -19.52
C LEU A 173 2.10 -6.73 -20.35
N GLU A 174 2.58 -7.82 -19.77
CA GLU A 174 3.27 -8.88 -20.49
C GLU A 174 2.37 -10.10 -20.60
N VAL A 175 2.44 -10.76 -21.77
CA VAL A 175 1.69 -11.97 -22.04
C VAL A 175 2.58 -13.17 -21.74
N ILE A 176 2.10 -14.07 -20.89
CA ILE A 176 2.76 -15.34 -20.59
C ILE A 176 1.92 -16.51 -21.12
N GLY A 177 2.61 -17.58 -21.55
CA GLY A 177 1.96 -18.75 -22.13
C GLY A 177 1.48 -18.55 -23.58
N ARG A 178 0.87 -19.59 -24.15
CA ARG A 178 0.33 -19.58 -25.53
C ARG A 178 -1.02 -20.29 -25.60
N GLY A 179 -1.89 -19.84 -26.51
CA GLY A 179 -3.18 -20.46 -26.79
C GLY A 179 -4.09 -20.48 -25.56
N ARG A 180 -4.53 -21.67 -25.14
CA ARG A 180 -5.41 -21.86 -23.97
C ARG A 180 -4.76 -21.47 -22.63
N ASN A 181 -3.44 -21.39 -22.58
CA ASN A 181 -2.67 -21.04 -21.38
C ASN A 181 -2.21 -19.57 -21.39
N THR A 182 -2.79 -18.73 -22.24
CA THR A 182 -2.46 -17.30 -22.27
C THR A 182 -2.94 -16.62 -20.99
N ALA A 183 -2.01 -16.02 -20.26
CA ALA A 183 -2.27 -15.20 -19.08
C ALA A 183 -1.48 -13.88 -19.17
N TYR A 184 -1.88 -12.91 -18.35
CA TYR A 184 -1.34 -11.56 -18.35
C TYR A 184 -0.73 -11.25 -16.99
N VAL A 185 0.38 -10.54 -17.00
CA VAL A 185 1.07 -10.04 -15.80
C VAL A 185 1.39 -8.57 -15.97
N LEU A 186 1.48 -7.82 -14.88
CA LEU A 186 1.99 -6.46 -14.93
C LEU A 186 3.46 -6.48 -15.31
N ARG A 187 3.83 -5.61 -16.25
CA ARG A 187 5.23 -5.40 -16.60
C ARG A 187 5.94 -4.73 -15.42
N LYS A 188 7.04 -5.31 -14.95
CA LYS A 188 7.93 -4.65 -13.98
C LYS A 188 8.80 -3.65 -14.74
N GLU A 189 8.73 -2.37 -14.38
CA GLU A 189 9.75 -1.41 -14.78
C GLU A 189 11.08 -1.80 -14.11
N ARG A 190 12.15 -1.79 -14.89
CA ARG A 190 13.53 -1.94 -14.42
C ARG A 190 14.10 -0.58 -14.09
#